data_AF-A0A2D6U1G3-F1
#
_entry.id   AF-A0A2D6U1G3-F1
#
_cell.length_a   1.000
_cell.length_b   1.000
_cell.length_c   1.000
_cell.angle_alpha   90.00
_cell.angle_beta   90.00
_cell.angle_gamma   90.00
#
_symmetry.space_group_name_H-M   'P 1'
#
loop_
_entity.id
_entity.type
_entity.pdbx_description
1 polymer ?
#
loop_
_entity_poly.entity_id
_entity_poly.type
_entity_poly.pdbx_seq_one_letter_code
_entity_poly.pdbx_strand_id
1 'polypeptide(L)' 'MSFVDDSIPTIYVGYDPREDLAYNVLKHSALKHTSGPINVYPIKQDLLRRIGLYRRAWQLGSSALPSPVDP' A
#
# COMPACT_ATOMS: atom_id res chain seq x y z
N MET A 1 -10.29 -27.04 20.22
CA MET A 1 -10.59 -25.60 20.31
C MET A 1 -9.73 -24.89 19.27
N SER A 2 -10.26 -24.59 18.08
CA SER A 2 -9.54 -23.82 17.07
C SER A 2 -9.67 -22.34 17.41
N PHE A 3 -8.56 -21.66 17.65
CA PHE A 3 -8.53 -20.21 17.76
C PHE A 3 -8.83 -19.64 16.37
N VAL A 4 -10.09 -19.27 16.13
CA VAL A 4 -10.44 -18.43 14.99
C VAL A 4 -10.01 -17.03 15.39
N ASP A 5 -9.04 -16.48 14.67
CA ASP A 5 -8.69 -15.07 14.81
C ASP A 5 -9.92 -14.24 14.42
N ASP A 6 -10.56 -13.60 15.41
CA ASP A 6 -11.75 -12.74 15.22
C ASP A 6 -11.41 -11.42 14.51
N SER A 7 -10.14 -11.25 14.09
CA SER A 7 -9.71 -10.05 13.38
C SER A 7 -10.25 -10.03 11.96
N ILE A 8 -10.75 -8.86 11.55
CA ILE A 8 -11.23 -8.65 10.18
C ILE A 8 -10.00 -8.57 9.26
N PRO A 9 -9.86 -9.46 8.24
CA PRO A 9 -8.74 -9.41 7.31
C PRO A 9 -8.62 -8.04 6.65
N THR A 10 -7.42 -7.48 6.67
CA THR A 10 -7.17 -6.11 6.19
C THR A 10 -6.14 -6.11 5.07
N ILE A 11 -6.52 -5.50 3.94
CA ILE A 11 -5.70 -5.42 2.73
C ILE A 11 -5.27 -3.96 2.54
N TYR A 12 -3.97 -3.75 2.35
CA TYR A 12 -3.39 -2.45 2.00
C TYR A 12 -2.95 -2.46 0.55
N VAL A 13 -3.39 -1.47 -0.23
CA VAL A 13 -3.19 -1.41 -1.68
C VAL A 13 -2.38 -0.18 -2.04
N GLY A 14 -1.36 -0.32 -2.89
CA GLY A 14 -0.64 0.82 -3.46
C GLY A 14 -1.60 1.78 -4.14
N TYR A 15 -1.51 3.07 -3.82
CA TYR A 15 -2.43 4.08 -4.33
C TYR A 15 -1.67 5.18 -5.07
N ASP A 16 -1.99 5.34 -6.35
CA ASP A 16 -1.64 6.52 -7.13
C ASP A 16 -2.88 7.41 -7.26
N PRO A 17 -2.85 8.67 -6.79
CA PRO A 17 -3.95 9.63 -6.98
C PRO A 17 -4.37 9.82 -8.45
N ARG A 18 -3.48 9.57 -9.41
CA ARG A 18 -3.78 9.64 -10.85
C ARG A 18 -4.65 8.49 -11.33
N GLU A 19 -4.71 7.40 -10.57
CA GLU A 19 -5.41 6.15 -10.92
C GLU A 19 -6.50 5.81 -9.88
N ASP A 20 -7.16 6.80 -9.31
CA ASP A 20 -8.18 6.62 -8.25
C ASP A 20 -9.29 5.63 -8.66
N LEU A 21 -9.70 5.66 -9.94
CA LEU A 21 -10.69 4.74 -10.47
C LEU A 21 -10.26 3.27 -10.35
N ALA A 22 -8.98 2.96 -10.59
CA ALA A 22 -8.46 1.60 -10.49
C ALA A 22 -8.55 1.08 -9.05
N TYR A 23 -8.22 1.92 -8.07
CA TYR A 23 -8.39 1.59 -6.66
C TYR A 23 -9.87 1.33 -6.31
N ASN A 24 -10.79 2.15 -6.80
CA ASN A 24 -12.23 1.98 -6.53
C ASN A 24 -12.78 0.70 -7.17
N VAL A 25 -12.38 0.37 -8.40
CA VAL A 25 -12.76 -0.89 -9.06
C VAL A 25 -12.23 -2.10 -8.29
N LEU A 26 -10.96 -2.06 -7.87
CA LEU A 26 -10.37 -3.11 -7.04
C LEU A 26 -11.15 -3.27 -5.73
N LYS A 27 -11.41 -2.18 -5.01
CA LYS A 27 -12.15 -2.18 -3.75
C LYS A 27 -13.55 -2.76 -3.93
N HIS A 28 -14.27 -2.35 -4.97
CA HIS A 28 -15.59 -2.87 -5.27
C HIS A 28 -15.55 -4.38 -5.55
N SER A 29 -14.61 -4.83 -6.38
CA SER A 29 -14.43 -6.24 -6.70
C SER A 29 -14.12 -7.08 -5.45
N ALA A 30 -13.18 -6.63 -4.62
CA ALA A 30 -12.81 -7.31 -3.38
C ALA A 30 -14.01 -7.46 -2.43
N LEU A 31 -14.79 -6.39 -2.23
CA LEU A 31 -15.99 -6.40 -1.38
C LEU A 31 -17.13 -7.26 -1.96
N LYS A 32 -17.23 -7.34 -3.28
CA LYS A 32 -18.25 -8.15 -3.97
C LYS A 32 -17.98 -9.64 -3.87
N HIS A 33 -16.71 -10.04 -3.90
CA HIS A 33 -16.31 -11.45 -4.04
C HIS A 33 -15.83 -12.11 -2.75
N THR A 34 -15.60 -11.34 -1.68
CA THR A 34 -15.24 -11.88 -0.37
C THR A 34 -16.39 -12.69 0.24
N SER A 35 -16.04 -13.76 0.98
CA SER A 35 -17.01 -14.57 1.73
C SER A 35 -17.29 -14.01 3.13
N GLY A 36 -16.56 -13.00 3.57
CA GLY A 36 -16.69 -12.38 4.89
C GLY A 36 -16.28 -10.92 4.89
N PRO A 37 -16.40 -10.23 6.04
CA PRO A 37 -15.96 -8.84 6.16
C PRO A 37 -14.46 -8.72 5.89
N ILE A 38 -14.07 -7.71 5.12
CA ILE A 38 -12.66 -7.33 4.90
C ILE A 38 -12.53 -5.83 4.95
N ASN A 39 -11.36 -5.34 5.33
CA ASN A 39 -10.97 -3.94 5.19
C ASN A 39 -10.07 -3.76 3.98
N VAL A 40 -10.25 -2.67 3.24
CA VAL A 40 -9.41 -2.31 2.08
C VAL A 40 -9.00 -0.85 2.21
N TYR A 41 -7.70 -0.60 2.40
CA TYR A 41 -7.15 0.74 2.60
C TYR A 41 -6.09 1.12 1.55
N PRO A 42 -6.09 2.37 1.06
CA PRO A 42 -5.06 2.85 0.15
C PRO A 42 -3.80 3.26 0.93
N ILE A 43 -2.64 2.87 0.42
CA ILE A 43 -1.31 3.29 0.89
C ILE A 43 -1.00 4.63 0.22
N LYS A 44 -1.51 5.72 0.80
CA LYS A 44 -1.29 7.09 0.31
C LYS A 44 0.10 7.60 0.66
N GLN A 45 0.97 7.71 -0.33
CA GLN A 45 2.38 8.04 -0.11
C GLN A 45 2.57 9.40 0.59
N ASP A 46 1.79 10.41 0.21
CA ASP A 46 1.82 11.74 0.83
C ASP A 46 1.49 11.68 2.33
N LEU A 47 0.44 10.94 2.69
CA LEU A 47 0.07 10.71 4.09
C LEU A 47 1.18 9.97 4.84
N LEU A 48 1.70 8.88 4.27
CA LEU A 48 2.76 8.10 4.90
C LEU A 48 4.06 8.88 5.10
N ARG A 49 4.38 9.81 4.19
CA ARG A 49 5.50 10.75 4.37
C ARG A 49 5.24 11.71 5.52
N ARG A 50 4.03 12.29 5.61
CA ARG A 50 3.65 13.22 6.69
C ARG A 50 3.75 12.58 8.08
N ILE A 51 3.40 11.30 8.20
CA ILE A 51 3.48 10.56 9.47
C ILE A 51 4.82 9.83 9.69
N GLY A 52 5.82 10.05 8.82
CA GLY A 52 7.17 9.50 8.98
C GLY A 52 7.32 8.00 8.69
N LEU A 53 6.30 7.36 8.12
CA LEU A 53 6.31 5.92 7.76
C LEU A 53 6.92 5.65 6.38
N TYR A 54 6.93 6.63 5.46
CA TYR A 54 7.57 6.50 4.15
C TYR A 54 8.87 7.29 4.10
N ARG A 55 10.01 6.59 3.96
CA ARG A 55 11.36 7.17 4.03
C ARG A 55 12.17 7.10 2.74
N ARG A 56 11.62 6.50 1.66
CA ARG A 56 12.34 6.42 0.39
C ARG A 56 12.58 7.84 -0.14
N ALA A 57 13.87 8.18 -0.30
CA ALA A 57 14.31 9.42 -0.89
C ALA A 57 13.90 9.49 -2.36
N TRP A 58 13.69 10.71 -2.87
CA TRP A 58 13.51 10.91 -4.30
C TRP A 58 14.86 10.68 -4.98
N GLN A 59 15.09 9.47 -5.50
CA GLN A 59 16.26 9.22 -6.35
C GLN A 59 15.93 9.71 -7.75
N LEU A 60 16.31 10.95 -8.04
CA LEU A 60 16.32 11.48 -9.40
C LEU A 60 17.42 10.73 -10.18
N GLY A 61 17.06 9.66 -10.90
CA GLY A 61 17.98 8.94 -11.81
C GLY A 61 18.47 7.55 -11.36
N SER A 62 17.61 6.71 -10.77
CA SER A 62 18.00 5.34 -10.34
C SER A 62 18.18 4.31 -11.47
N SER A 63 18.78 4.69 -12.59
CA SER A 63 19.48 3.77 -13.50
C SER A 63 21.00 3.79 -13.31
N ALA A 64 21.53 4.71 -12.50
CA ALA A 64 22.90 4.64 -12.03
C ALA A 64 22.92 4.08 -10.59
N LEU A 65 23.46 2.87 -10.43
CA LEU A 65 23.89 2.36 -9.13
C LEU A 65 24.76 3.44 -8.47
N PRO A 66 24.49 3.86 -7.20
CA PRO A 66 25.45 4.68 -6.49
C PRO A 66 26.72 3.83 -6.33
N SER A 67 27.82 4.25 -6.98
CA SER A 67 29.12 3.61 -6.75
C SER A 67 29.45 3.76 -5.27
N PRO A 68 29.97 2.72 -4.60
CA PRO A 68 30.50 2.86 -3.26
C PRO A 68 31.48 4.02 -3.24
N VAL A 69 31.26 4.98 -2.34
CA VAL A 69 32.27 5.96 -2.01
C VAL A 69 33.09 5.28 -0.93
N ASP A 70 34.22 4.73 -1.31
CA ASP A 70 35.17 4.16 -0.35
C ASP A 70 35.67 5.28 0.60
N PRO A 71 35.89 4.97 1.89
CA PRO A 71 36.30 5.94 2.91
C PRO A 71 37.70 6.51 2.73
#